data_AF-A0A0L7KND8-F1
#
_entry.id   AF-A0A0L7KND8-F1
#
_cell.length_a   1.000
_cell.length_b   1.000
_cell.length_c   1.000
_cell.angle_alpha   90.00
_cell.angle_beta   90.00
_cell.angle_gamma   90.00
#
_symmetry.space_group_name_H-M   'P 1'
#
loop_
_entity.id
_entity.type
_entity.pdbx_description
1 polymer ?
#
loop_
_entity_poly.entity_id
_entity_poly.type
_entity_poly.pdbx_seq_one_letter_code
_entity_poly.pdbx_strand_id
1 'polypeptide(L)'
;ELKAVEKTRSIQAWNFEPNTTSEKIERFLNRIVHSDYTVEKRKIRTDRHAAFEISMLESVYTQVTAPAVWPPGVRFSEWFPGRPRRPRGDDRETSEPRT
;
A
#
# COMPACT_ATOMS: atom_id res chain seq x y z
N GLU A 1 -14.49 -23.95 -13.01
CA GLU A 1 -14.14 -22.68 -13.68
C GLU A 1 -12.91 -22.09 -13.01
N LEU A 2 -11.97 -21.54 -13.79
CA LEU A 2 -10.79 -20.85 -13.27
C LEU A 2 -11.18 -19.39 -12.97
N LYS A 3 -11.07 -18.96 -11.71
CA LYS A 3 -11.25 -17.57 -11.31
C LYS A 3 -9.88 -16.92 -11.14
N ALA A 4 -9.59 -15.90 -11.94
CA ALA A 4 -8.47 -15.02 -11.70
C ALA A 4 -8.85 -14.00 -10.61
N VAL A 5 -7.98 -13.82 -9.62
CA VAL A 5 -8.11 -12.73 -8.65
C VAL A 5 -7.50 -11.48 -9.29
N GLU A 6 -8.22 -10.37 -9.22
CA GLU A 6 -7.72 -9.09 -9.73
C GLU A 6 -6.42 -8.71 -9.00
N LYS A 7 -5.44 -8.20 -9.76
CA LYS A 7 -4.15 -7.81 -9.19
C LYS A 7 -4.33 -6.55 -8.33
N THR A 8 -3.65 -6.55 -7.19
CA THR A 8 -3.53 -5.36 -6.35
C THR A 8 -2.28 -4.58 -6.74
N ARG A 9 -2.41 -3.26 -6.83
CA ARG A 9 -1.30 -2.31 -6.95
C ARG A 9 -1.26 -1.42 -5.73
N SER A 10 -0.06 -0.93 -5.40
CA SER A 10 0.13 -0.04 -4.27
C SER A 10 0.84 1.24 -4.70
N ILE A 11 0.51 2.34 -4.05
CA ILE A 11 1.22 3.61 -4.16
C ILE A 11 1.65 4.08 -2.78
N GLN A 12 2.73 4.84 -2.76
CA GLN A 12 3.11 5.64 -1.61
C GLN A 12 2.72 7.08 -1.91
N ALA A 13 1.92 7.70 -1.04
CA ALA A 13 1.58 9.11 -1.12
C ALA A 13 2.13 9.86 0.10
N TRP A 14 2.63 11.09 -0.08
CA TRP A 14 3.24 11.88 0.99
C TRP A 14 2.98 13.38 0.82
N ASN A 15 3.47 14.15 1.80
CA ASN A 15 3.29 15.60 1.92
C ASN A 15 1.87 16.01 2.35
N PHE A 16 1.16 15.15 3.07
CA PHE A 16 -0.11 15.49 3.72
C PHE A 16 0.11 16.25 5.03
N GLU A 17 -0.93 16.93 5.53
CA GLU A 17 -0.89 17.47 6.89
C GLU A 17 -0.62 16.37 7.92
N PRO A 18 0.18 16.62 8.98
CA PRO A 18 0.57 15.60 9.96
C PRO A 18 -0.61 14.90 10.65
N ASN A 19 -1.70 15.62 10.86
CA ASN A 19 -2.94 15.17 11.50
C ASN A 19 -3.86 14.38 10.55
N THR A 20 -3.46 14.19 9.28
CA THR A 20 -4.24 13.41 8.32
C THR A 20 -4.32 11.96 8.81
N THR A 21 -5.51 11.37 8.70
CA THR A 21 -5.84 10.01 9.11
C THR A 21 -6.11 9.13 7.89
N SER A 22 -5.92 7.82 8.02
CA SER A 22 -6.24 6.86 6.95
C SER A 22 -7.70 7.00 6.50
N GLU A 23 -8.64 7.20 7.43
CA GLU A 23 -10.07 7.40 7.13
C GLU A 23 -10.32 8.61 6.23
N LYS A 24 -9.59 9.72 6.41
CA LYS A 24 -9.72 10.91 5.55
C LYS A 24 -9.26 10.61 4.13
N ILE A 25 -8.15 9.88 4.00
CA ILE A 25 -7.61 9.45 2.70
C ILE A 25 -8.57 8.47 2.03
N GLU A 26 -9.09 7.48 2.75
CA GLU A 26 -10.04 6.51 2.23
C GLU A 26 -11.34 7.18 1.75
N ARG A 27 -11.87 8.15 2.50
CA ARG A 27 -13.02 8.95 2.08
C ARG A 27 -12.71 9.77 0.82
N PHE A 28 -11.49 10.29 0.68
CA PHE A 28 -11.06 11.00 -0.52
C PHE A 28 -10.99 10.05 -1.73
N LEU A 29 -10.38 8.87 -1.57
CA LEU A 29 -10.29 7.85 -2.62
C LEU A 29 -11.66 7.41 -3.11
N ASN A 30 -12.58 7.14 -2.18
CA ASN A 30 -13.95 6.75 -2.49
C ASN A 30 -14.80 7.85 -3.17
N ARG A 31 -14.39 9.12 -3.11
CA ARG A 31 -15.04 10.20 -3.89
C ARG A 31 -14.61 10.21 -5.36
N ILE A 32 -13.48 9.60 -5.69
CA ILE A 32 -12.95 9.52 -7.05
C ILE A 32 -13.57 8.31 -7.74
N VAL A 33 -13.40 7.13 -7.14
CA VAL A 33 -13.99 5.89 -7.59
C VAL A 33 -14.26 5.02 -6.37
N HIS A 34 -15.46 4.47 -6.28
CA HIS A 34 -15.82 3.60 -5.16
C HIS A 34 -15.15 2.23 -5.35
N SER A 35 -14.33 1.84 -4.39
CA SER A 35 -13.54 0.60 -4.44
C SER A 35 -13.06 0.22 -3.05
N ASP A 36 -12.60 -1.01 -2.90
CA ASP A 36 -11.91 -1.46 -1.70
C ASP A 36 -10.47 -0.96 -1.70
N TYR A 37 -10.15 -0.10 -0.73
CA TYR A 37 -8.83 0.47 -0.52
C TYR A 37 -8.26 0.00 0.81
N THR A 38 -6.97 -0.33 0.85
CA THR A 38 -6.23 -0.47 2.12
C THR A 38 -5.32 0.73 2.29
N VAL A 39 -5.53 1.52 3.34
CA VAL A 39 -4.78 2.75 3.61
C VAL A 39 -4.03 2.65 4.93
N GLU A 40 -2.71 2.58 4.87
CA GLU A 40 -1.84 2.48 6.04
C GLU A 40 -1.00 3.75 6.20
N LYS A 41 -1.07 4.36 7.38
CA LYS A 41 -0.21 5.51 7.71
C LYS A 41 1.22 5.03 7.93
N ARG A 42 2.16 5.57 7.18
CA ARG A 42 3.58 5.22 7.27
C ARG A 42 4.23 6.00 8.40
N LYS A 43 5.05 5.31 9.20
CA LYS A 43 5.97 5.95 10.13
C LYS A 43 7.18 6.49 9.35
N ILE A 44 7.25 7.80 9.21
CA ILE A 44 8.38 8.49 8.57
C ILE A 44 9.21 9.23 9.63
N ARG A 45 10.42 9.68 9.27
CA ARG A 45 11.36 10.32 10.22
C ARG A 45 10.94 11.73 10.65
N THR A 46 9.94 12.33 10.01
CA THR A 46 9.56 13.73 10.23
C THR A 46 8.09 13.84 10.61
N ASP A 47 7.81 14.76 11.52
CA ASP A 47 6.44 15.08 11.95
C ASP A 47 5.85 16.26 11.17
N ARG A 48 6.56 16.78 10.16
CA ARG A 48 6.11 17.93 9.36
C ARG A 48 5.03 17.56 8.34
N HIS A 49 4.95 16.30 7.96
CA HIS A 49 3.93 15.80 7.05
C HIS A 49 3.59 14.35 7.37
N ALA A 50 2.46 13.88 6.87
CA ALA A 50 2.09 12.47 6.88
C ALA A 50 2.40 11.82 5.52
N ALA A 51 2.61 10.50 5.55
CA ALA A 51 2.72 9.65 4.38
C ALA A 51 1.86 8.40 4.57
N PHE A 52 1.33 7.87 3.46
CA PHE A 52 0.44 6.74 3.44
C PHE A 52 0.86 5.75 2.36
N GLU A 53 0.68 4.47 2.66
CA GLU A 53 0.70 3.39 1.69
C GLU A 53 -0.76 3.06 1.36
N ILE A 54 -1.09 3.06 0.07
CA ILE A 54 -2.45 2.87 -0.42
C ILE A 54 -2.42 1.70 -1.39
N SER A 55 -3.11 0.63 -1.04
CA SER A 55 -3.30 -0.54 -1.90
C SER A 55 -4.70 -0.52 -2.49
N MET A 56 -4.80 -0.85 -3.78
CA MET A 56 -6.02 -0.78 -4.56
C MET A 56 -6.02 -1.83 -5.68
N LEU A 57 -7.18 -2.09 -6.24
CA LEU A 57 -7.32 -2.95 -7.41
C LEU A 57 -6.71 -2.30 -8.66
N GLU A 58 -6.14 -3.12 -9.56
CA GLU A 58 -5.49 -2.63 -10.78
C GLU A 58 -6.47 -1.85 -11.68
N SER A 59 -7.76 -2.23 -11.71
CA SER A 59 -8.80 -1.50 -12.47
C SER A 59 -8.97 -0.04 -12.05
N VAL A 60 -8.74 0.29 -10.78
CA VAL A 60 -8.90 1.65 -10.26
C VAL A 60 -7.59 2.45 -10.21
N TYR A 61 -6.46 1.79 -10.43
CA TYR A 61 -5.14 2.41 -10.35
C TYR A 61 -4.99 3.64 -11.25
N THR A 62 -5.40 3.54 -12.52
CA THR A 62 -5.30 4.65 -13.49
C THR A 62 -6.15 5.85 -13.08
N GLN A 63 -7.30 5.62 -12.44
CA GLN A 63 -8.18 6.69 -11.98
C GLN A 63 -7.58 7.40 -10.77
N VAL A 64 -7.04 6.65 -9.81
CA VAL A 64 -6.43 7.20 -8.59
C VAL A 64 -5.10 7.91 -8.89
N THR A 65 -4.35 7.48 -9.90
CA THR A 65 -3.05 8.07 -10.27
C THR A 65 -3.14 9.16 -11.33
N ALA A 66 -4.35 9.57 -11.72
CA ALA A 66 -4.51 10.67 -12.66
C ALA A 66 -3.96 12.00 -12.08
N PRO A 67 -3.20 12.80 -12.85
CA PRO A 67 -2.52 13.99 -12.33
C PRO A 67 -3.43 15.04 -11.67
N ALA A 68 -4.71 15.11 -12.08
CA ALA A 68 -5.67 16.10 -11.60
C ALA A 68 -6.42 15.69 -10.33
N VAL A 69 -6.22 14.46 -9.85
CA VAL A 69 -7.02 13.89 -8.77
C VAL A 69 -6.51 14.31 -7.39
N TRP A 70 -5.19 14.41 -7.23
CA TRP A 70 -4.58 14.70 -5.95
C TRP A 70 -4.63 16.18 -5.59
N PRO A 71 -4.81 16.53 -4.30
CA PRO A 71 -4.71 17.91 -3.85
C PRO A 71 -3.35 18.52 -4.18
N PRO A 72 -3.28 19.83 -4.47
CA PRO A 72 -2.03 20.52 -4.74
C PRO A 72 -0.99 20.27 -3.65
N GLY A 73 0.23 19.92 -4.06
CA GLY A 73 1.35 19.68 -3.17
C GLY A 73 1.48 18.23 -2.66
N VAL A 74 0.43 17.40 -2.76
CA VAL A 74 0.55 15.96 -2.51
C VAL A 74 1.37 15.32 -3.62
N ARG A 75 2.27 14.43 -3.24
CA ARG A 75 3.09 13.65 -4.18
C ARG A 75 2.83 12.18 -3.96
N PHE A 76 2.93 11.39 -5.03
CA PHE A 76 2.84 9.94 -4.95
C PHE A 76 3.81 9.27 -5.91
N SER A 77 4.12 8.01 -5.63
CA SER A 77 4.87 7.13 -6.52
C SER A 77 4.34 5.70 -6.40
N GLU A 78 4.57 4.89 -7.43
CA GLU A 78 4.32 3.46 -7.34
C GLU A 78 5.10 2.86 -6.17
N TRP A 79 4.43 2.01 -5.40
CA TRP A 79 5.00 1.34 -4.25
C TRP A 79 4.95 -0.15 -4.46
N PHE A 80 6.11 -0.78 -4.36
CA PHE A 80 6.22 -2.22 -4.37
C PHE A 80 6.29 -2.66 -2.91
N PRO A 81 5.25 -3.31 -2.37
CA PRO A 81 5.38 -3.93 -1.07
C PRO A 81 6.54 -4.90 -1.18
N GLY A 82 7.64 -4.58 -0.52
CA GLY A 82 8.83 -5.44 -0.53
C GLY A 82 8.34 -6.82 -0.13
N ARG A 83 8.44 -7.80 -1.04
CA ARG A 83 8.05 -9.17 -0.73
C ARG A 83 8.68 -9.50 0.63
N PRO A 84 7.94 -10.13 1.56
CA PRO A 84 8.60 -10.74 2.70
C PRO A 84 9.74 -11.57 2.10
N ARG A 85 10.99 -11.24 2.43
CA ARG A 85 12.09 -12.16 2.10
C ARG A 85 11.65 -13.46 2.76
N ARG A 86 11.38 -14.50 1.95
CA ARG A 86 11.08 -15.81 2.52
C ARG A 86 12.17 -16.08 3.56
N PRO A 87 11.82 -16.43 4.81
CA PRO A 87 12.84 -16.83 5.77
C PRO A 87 13.68 -17.90 5.07
N ARG A 88 14.99 -17.64 4.98
CA ARG A 88 15.93 -18.50 4.30
C ARG A 88 16.01 -19.78 5.11
N GLY A 89 15.28 -20.81 4.68
CA GLY A 89 15.37 -22.21 5.10
C GLY A 89 15.60 -22.44 6.60
N ASP A 90 14.52 -22.65 7.34
CA ASP A 90 14.59 -23.39 8.60
C ASP A 90 14.26 -24.87 8.33
N ASP A 91 15.01 -25.46 7.38
CA ASP A 91 15.11 -26.91 7.24
C ASP A 91 16.39 -27.34 7.95
N ARG A 92 16.44 -27.11 9.27
CA ARG A 92 17.37 -27.88 10.10
C ARG A 92 16.67 -29.20 10.39
N GLU A 93 16.79 -30.09 9.42
CA GLU A 93 16.47 -31.51 9.53
C GLU A 93 17.20 -32.05 10.77
N THR A 94 16.45 -32.18 11.86
CA THR A 94 16.88 -32.80 13.11
C THR A 94 17.28 -34.23 12.77
N SER A 95 18.57 -34.46 12.54
CA SER A 95 19.13 -35.79 12.42
C SER A 95 18.93 -36.49 13.78
N GLU A 96 18.06 -37.50 13.81
CA GLU A 96 17.97 -38.44 14.93
C GLU A 96 19.35 -39.08 15.18
N PRO A 97 19.82 -39.15 16.44
CA PRO A 97 20.92 -40.06 16.76
C PRO A 97 20.36 -41.48 16.88
N ARG A 98 20.64 -42.32 15.87
CA ARG A 98 20.61 -43.77 16.07
C ARG A 98 21.71 -44.16 17.05
N THR A 99 21.33 -44.74 18.19
CA THR A 99 22.19 -45.60 19.00
C THR A 99 21.53 -46.95 19.13
#